data_AF-A0A7S0I118-F1
#
_entry.id   AF-A0A7S0I118-F1
#
_cell.length_a   1.000
_cell.length_b   1.000
_cell.length_c   1.000
_cell.angle_alpha   90.00
_cell.angle_beta   90.00
_cell.angle_gamma   90.00
#
_symmetry.space_group_name_H-M   'P 1'
#
loop_
_entity.id
_entity.type
_entity.pdbx_description
1 polymer ?
#
loop_
_entity_poly.entity_id
_entity_poly.type
_entity_poly.pdbx_seq_one_letter_code
_entity_poly.pdbx_strand_id
1 'polypeptide(L)'
;WSRRVDHIMRTDWKRVCWFLVTLWVAIAAKKEMKEGAALDAEQEQALPDLSDATSLRELKCGICQGIVMDIAHDINRDEINLNRKLREVEIIEILENVCTHNMNEYGLVLDENSNPTKSWSRGSQKLRAKGGWVTRLAQGTCSDISNEYEEYLVDRAPKSCYIDQEKQMKTCNTAPIVYDICVKGFKWCSTDETDENST
;
A
#
# COMPACT_ATOMS: atom_id res chain seq x y z
N TRP A 1 -76.94 6.43 -45.93
CA TRP A 1 -75.61 6.26 -46.54
C TRP A 1 -74.58 6.76 -45.54
N SER A 2 -73.97 5.81 -44.83
CA SER A 2 -73.17 6.07 -43.64
C SER A 2 -71.70 6.25 -43.99
N ARG A 3 -71.06 7.20 -43.28
CA ARG A 3 -69.71 7.70 -43.50
C ARG A 3 -68.65 6.61 -43.31
N ARG A 4 -67.62 6.65 -44.15
CA ARG A 4 -66.40 5.84 -44.08
C ARG A 4 -65.22 6.82 -44.00
N VAL A 5 -64.72 7.08 -42.80
CA VAL A 5 -63.34 7.53 -42.54
C VAL A 5 -63.04 7.14 -41.08
N ASP A 6 -62.08 6.25 -40.85
CA ASP A 6 -60.92 6.56 -40.00
C ASP A 6 -59.96 5.39 -39.95
N HIS A 7 -58.71 5.77 -40.17
CA HIS A 7 -57.55 4.97 -40.49
C HIS A 7 -56.51 5.30 -39.41
N ILE A 8 -55.72 4.31 -39.00
CA ILE A 8 -54.35 4.45 -38.47
C ILE A 8 -54.20 5.08 -37.07
N MET A 9 -53.87 4.24 -36.08
CA MET A 9 -52.61 4.31 -35.31
C MET A 9 -52.76 3.42 -34.06
N ARG A 10 -52.38 2.14 -34.18
CA ARG A 10 -51.91 1.35 -33.04
C ARG A 10 -50.41 1.19 -33.20
N THR A 11 -49.67 2.18 -32.71
CA THR A 11 -48.22 2.10 -32.55
C THR A 11 -47.90 1.40 -31.23
N ASP A 12 -47.02 0.39 -31.36
CA ASP A 12 -46.57 -0.54 -30.34
C ASP A 12 -45.95 0.12 -29.10
N TRP A 13 -46.72 0.21 -28.01
CA TRP A 13 -46.21 0.67 -26.71
C TRP A 13 -45.29 -0.35 -26.02
N LYS A 14 -45.33 -1.63 -26.44
CA LYS A 14 -44.55 -2.71 -25.79
C LYS A 14 -43.08 -2.74 -26.17
N ARG A 15 -42.68 -2.15 -27.29
CA ARG A 15 -41.26 -2.09 -27.70
C ARG A 15 -40.49 -0.95 -27.02
N VAL A 16 -41.17 0.14 -26.63
CA VAL A 16 -40.51 1.29 -26.00
C VAL A 16 -40.10 1.01 -24.55
N CYS A 17 -40.86 0.19 -23.81
CA CYS A 17 -40.52 -0.14 -22.42
C CYS A 17 -39.32 -1.09 -22.28
N TRP A 18 -39.01 -1.92 -23.28
CA TRP A 18 -37.88 -2.87 -23.17
C TRP A 18 -36.51 -2.23 -23.42
N PHE A 19 -36.46 -1.07 -24.08
CA PHE A 19 -35.21 -0.33 -24.31
C PHE A 19 -34.80 0.58 -23.13
N LEU A 20 -35.70 0.87 -22.19
CA LEU A 20 -35.37 1.70 -21.02
C LEU A 20 -34.79 0.91 -19.85
N VAL A 21 -35.00 -0.42 -19.79
CA VAL A 21 -34.44 -1.27 -18.72
C VAL A 21 -32.99 -1.67 -19.02
N THR A 22 -32.58 -1.77 -20.28
CA THR A 22 -31.20 -2.15 -20.65
C THR A 22 -30.21 -0.98 -20.64
N LEU A 23 -30.68 0.27 -20.55
CA LEU A 23 -29.80 1.45 -20.51
C LEU A 23 -29.29 1.80 -19.09
N TRP A 24 -29.93 1.31 -18.03
CA TRP A 24 -29.49 1.53 -16.65
C TRP A 24 -28.35 0.61 -16.19
N VAL A 25 -28.09 -0.49 -16.91
CA VAL A 25 -27.02 -1.45 -16.56
C VAL A 25 -25.64 -1.02 -17.11
N ALA A 26 -25.57 0.02 -17.95
CA ALA A 26 -24.36 0.36 -18.71
C ALA A 26 -23.54 1.54 -18.17
N ILE A 27 -23.91 2.18 -17.06
CA ILE A 27 -23.17 3.34 -16.51
C ILE A 27 -22.75 3.07 -15.06
N ALA A 28 -22.16 1.92 -14.80
CA ALA A 28 -21.12 1.82 -13.77
C ALA A 28 -19.81 2.23 -14.43
N ALA A 29 -19.65 3.53 -14.70
CA ALA A 29 -18.38 4.07 -15.17
C ALA A 29 -17.37 3.80 -14.05
N LYS A 30 -16.54 2.75 -14.21
CA LYS A 30 -15.38 2.52 -13.35
C LYS A 30 -14.59 3.82 -13.32
N LYS A 31 -14.58 4.47 -12.16
CA LYS A 31 -13.88 5.73 -11.96
C LYS A 31 -12.39 5.47 -12.18
N GLU A 32 -11.86 5.87 -13.33
CA GLU A 32 -10.43 5.75 -13.60
C GLU A 32 -9.70 6.73 -12.69
N MET A 33 -9.10 6.19 -11.63
CA MET A 33 -8.30 7.00 -10.72
C MET A 33 -6.89 7.15 -11.26
N LYS A 34 -6.46 8.41 -11.34
CA LYS A 34 -5.06 8.75 -11.62
C LYS A 34 -4.30 8.77 -10.30
N GLU A 35 -3.07 8.28 -10.31
CA GLU A 35 -2.18 8.35 -9.15
C GLU A 35 -2.07 9.81 -8.67
N GLY A 36 -2.30 10.05 -7.38
CA GLY A 36 -2.26 11.39 -6.80
C GLY A 36 -3.53 12.23 -7.01
N ALA A 37 -4.61 11.67 -7.53
CA ALA A 37 -5.92 12.30 -7.46
C ALA A 37 -6.32 12.51 -5.99
N ALA A 38 -6.92 13.66 -5.68
CA ALA A 38 -7.53 13.88 -4.38
C ALA A 38 -8.60 12.80 -4.14
N LEU A 39 -8.63 12.27 -2.91
CA LEU A 39 -9.66 11.34 -2.49
C LEU A 39 -11.02 12.04 -2.60
N ASP A 40 -12.01 11.35 -3.14
CA ASP A 40 -13.38 11.84 -3.08
C ASP A 40 -13.98 11.61 -1.68
N ALA A 41 -15.17 12.19 -1.43
CA ALA A 41 -15.84 12.09 -0.14
C ALA A 41 -16.21 10.64 0.26
N GLU A 42 -16.41 9.73 -0.69
CA GLU A 42 -16.69 8.32 -0.41
C GLU A 42 -15.42 7.60 0.03
N GLN A 43 -14.29 7.90 -0.62
CA GLN A 43 -12.98 7.36 -0.28
C GLN A 43 -12.43 7.92 1.03
N GLU A 44 -12.73 9.18 1.34
CA GLU A 44 -12.42 9.77 2.65
C GLU A 44 -13.16 9.05 3.78
N GLN A 45 -14.39 8.59 3.53
CA GLN A 45 -15.14 7.76 4.48
C GLN A 45 -14.65 6.31 4.55
N ALA A 46 -14.03 5.83 3.48
CA ALA A 46 -13.42 4.50 3.41
C ALA A 46 -11.99 4.45 3.98
N LEU A 47 -11.48 5.56 4.54
CA LEU A 47 -10.18 5.55 5.20
C LEU A 47 -10.19 4.63 6.42
N PRO A 48 -9.09 3.90 6.68
CA PRO A 48 -8.96 3.17 7.93
C PRO A 48 -9.12 4.11 9.13
N ASP A 49 -9.90 3.69 10.13
CA ASP A 49 -10.07 4.46 11.36
C ASP A 49 -8.75 4.50 12.14
N LEU A 50 -8.13 5.67 12.21
CA LEU A 50 -6.87 5.87 12.94
C LEU A 50 -7.07 5.98 14.45
N SER A 51 -8.31 6.17 14.91
CA SER A 51 -8.64 6.14 16.34
C SER A 51 -8.77 4.71 16.86
N ASP A 52 -9.02 3.75 15.97
CA ASP A 52 -8.95 2.32 16.28
C ASP A 52 -7.49 1.86 16.40
N ALA A 53 -7.11 1.43 17.60
CA ALA A 53 -5.75 0.98 17.90
C ALA A 53 -5.35 -0.23 17.03
N THR A 54 -6.30 -1.11 16.72
CA THR A 54 -6.04 -2.30 15.91
C THR A 54 -5.75 -1.93 14.46
N SER A 55 -6.54 -1.06 13.86
CA SER A 55 -6.30 -0.55 12.50
C SER A 55 -5.00 0.24 12.39
N LEU A 56 -4.68 1.09 13.38
CA LEU A 56 -3.41 1.80 13.41
C LEU A 56 -2.22 0.83 13.51
N ARG A 57 -2.33 -0.21 14.36
CA ARG A 57 -1.32 -1.26 14.52
C ARG A 57 -1.07 -2.00 13.20
N GLU A 58 -2.13 -2.40 12.50
CA GLU A 58 -2.02 -3.09 11.21
C GLU A 58 -1.39 -2.20 10.13
N LEU A 59 -1.75 -0.91 10.10
CA LEU A 59 -1.12 0.05 9.19
C LEU A 59 0.38 0.20 9.48
N LYS A 60 0.76 0.33 10.75
CA LYS A 60 2.16 0.39 11.19
C LYS A 60 2.91 -0.89 10.83
N CYS A 61 2.29 -2.06 10.98
CA CYS A 61 2.88 -3.33 10.55
C CYS A 61 3.19 -3.31 9.06
N GLY A 62 2.20 -2.98 8.22
CA GLY A 62 2.37 -2.99 6.77
C GLY A 62 3.48 -2.04 6.29
N ILE A 63 3.56 -0.83 6.85
CA ILE A 63 4.61 0.12 6.48
C ILE A 63 5.98 -0.26 7.05
N CYS A 64 6.05 -0.82 8.26
CA CYS A 64 7.30 -1.34 8.83
C CYS A 64 7.93 -2.41 7.94
N GLN A 65 7.11 -3.37 7.48
CA GLN A 65 7.57 -4.40 6.54
C GLN A 65 8.11 -3.77 5.25
N GLY A 66 7.38 -2.81 4.68
CA GLY A 66 7.81 -2.07 3.48
C GLY A 66 9.15 -1.37 3.66
N ILE A 67 9.29 -0.57 4.73
CA ILE A 67 10.51 0.20 5.04
C ILE A 67 11.71 -0.74 5.22
N VAL A 68 11.58 -1.76 6.06
CA VAL A 68 12.70 -2.69 6.34
C VAL A 68 13.13 -3.44 5.09
N MET A 69 12.18 -3.83 4.23
CA MET A 69 12.48 -4.44 2.94
C MET A 69 13.18 -3.48 1.99
N ASP A 70 12.75 -2.23 1.92
CA ASP A 70 13.36 -1.21 1.06
C ASP A 70 14.78 -0.88 1.50
N ILE A 71 15.04 -0.74 2.80
CA ILE A 71 16.39 -0.53 3.34
C ILE A 71 17.31 -1.69 2.93
N ALA A 72 16.87 -2.93 3.15
CA ALA A 72 17.66 -4.10 2.76
C ALA A 72 17.88 -4.18 1.23
N HIS A 73 16.88 -3.80 0.44
CA HIS A 73 16.96 -3.75 -1.01
C HIS A 73 17.97 -2.69 -1.50
N ASP A 74 17.91 -1.48 -0.96
CA ASP A 74 18.78 -0.37 -1.35
C ASP A 74 20.25 -0.64 -0.95
N ILE A 75 20.49 -1.17 0.25
CA ILE A 75 21.82 -1.65 0.67
C ILE A 75 22.34 -2.67 -0.32
N ASN A 76 21.51 -3.67 -0.65
CA ASN A 76 21.90 -4.74 -1.55
C ASN A 76 22.23 -4.23 -2.96
N ARG A 77 21.40 -3.34 -3.49
CA ARG A 77 21.60 -2.70 -4.80
C ARG A 77 22.94 -1.97 -4.84
N ASP A 78 23.24 -1.19 -3.81
CA ASP A 78 24.45 -0.36 -3.79
C ASP A 78 25.71 -1.20 -3.58
N GLU A 79 25.66 -2.27 -2.79
CA GLU A 79 26.74 -3.26 -2.70
C GLU A 79 27.03 -3.95 -4.05
N ILE A 80 26.00 -4.30 -4.82
CA ILE A 80 26.15 -4.89 -6.16
C ILE A 80 26.81 -3.86 -7.09
N ASN A 81 26.31 -2.64 -7.11
CA ASN A 81 26.81 -1.57 -7.97
C ASN A 81 28.28 -1.22 -7.68
N LEU A 82 28.67 -1.24 -6.40
CA LEU A 82 30.04 -0.94 -5.98
C LEU A 82 30.95 -2.18 -5.99
N ASN A 83 30.40 -3.38 -6.17
CA ASN A 83 31.10 -4.66 -6.07
C ASN A 83 31.92 -4.81 -4.77
N ARG A 84 31.38 -4.31 -3.66
CA ARG A 84 31.95 -4.42 -2.30
C ARG A 84 30.86 -4.25 -1.25
N LYS A 85 31.17 -4.62 -0.01
CA LYS A 85 30.31 -4.28 1.13
C LYS A 85 30.28 -2.78 1.38
N LEU A 86 29.12 -2.29 1.80
CA LEU A 86 28.99 -0.91 2.27
C LEU A 86 29.67 -0.74 3.63
N ARG A 87 30.21 0.45 3.86
CA ARG A 87 30.65 0.90 5.17
C ARG A 87 29.43 1.31 5.97
N GLU A 88 29.57 1.31 7.29
CA GLU A 88 28.52 1.75 8.23
C GLU A 88 27.93 3.12 7.87
N VAL A 89 28.79 4.11 7.59
CA VAL A 89 28.33 5.46 7.18
C VAL A 89 27.49 5.46 5.90
N GLU A 90 27.78 4.57 4.95
CA GLU A 90 27.03 4.45 3.70
C GLU A 90 25.68 3.77 3.94
N ILE A 91 25.60 2.87 4.93
CA ILE A 91 24.33 2.26 5.35
C ILE A 91 23.46 3.30 6.05
N ILE A 92 24.02 4.11 6.94
CA ILE A 92 23.32 5.21 7.63
C ILE A 92 22.76 6.21 6.60
N GLU A 93 23.54 6.58 5.59
CA GLU A 93 23.05 7.43 4.49
C GLU A 93 21.84 6.81 3.77
N ILE A 94 21.82 5.49 3.58
CA ILE A 94 20.64 4.79 2.99
C ILE A 94 19.45 4.84 3.93
N LEU A 95 19.63 4.58 5.24
CA LEU A 95 18.58 4.68 6.25
C LEU A 95 17.93 6.07 6.25
N GLU A 96 18.75 7.12 6.33
CA GLU A 96 18.30 8.51 6.29
C GLU A 96 17.57 8.82 4.97
N ASN A 97 18.13 8.39 3.84
CA ASN A 97 17.55 8.64 2.53
C ASN A 97 16.17 7.97 2.37
N VAL A 98 16.02 6.72 2.84
CA VAL A 98 14.74 6.02 2.82
C VAL A 98 13.70 6.77 3.66
N CYS A 99 14.05 7.19 4.88
CA CYS A 99 13.10 7.87 5.76
C CYS A 99 12.77 9.32 5.34
N THR A 100 13.67 10.01 4.66
CA THR A 100 13.49 11.43 4.29
C THR A 100 12.90 11.61 2.89
N HIS A 101 13.41 10.90 1.89
CA HIS A 101 13.04 11.11 0.49
C HIS A 101 11.95 10.15 0.03
N ASN A 102 12.07 8.86 0.37
CA ASN A 102 11.22 7.82 -0.21
C ASN A 102 9.81 7.78 0.42
N MET A 103 9.62 8.34 1.62
CA MET A 103 8.33 8.28 2.33
C MET A 103 7.19 9.01 1.61
N ASN A 104 7.50 9.95 0.71
CA ASN A 104 6.50 10.61 -0.13
C ASN A 104 5.97 9.72 -1.27
N GLU A 105 6.71 8.66 -1.62
CA GLU A 105 6.33 7.72 -2.67
C GLU A 105 5.37 6.64 -2.17
N TYR A 106 5.40 6.38 -0.86
CA TYR A 106 4.53 5.45 -0.18
C TYR A 106 3.06 5.89 -0.21
N GLY A 107 2.18 4.91 -0.37
CA GLY A 107 0.75 5.09 -0.23
C GLY A 107 0.04 3.78 0.04
N LEU A 108 -1.23 3.88 0.44
CA LEU A 108 -2.08 2.73 0.69
C LEU A 108 -2.59 2.18 -0.63
N VAL A 109 -2.38 0.90 -0.88
CA VAL A 109 -2.85 0.22 -2.09
C VAL A 109 -4.37 0.28 -2.13
N LEU A 110 -4.91 0.60 -3.30
CA LEU A 110 -6.33 0.63 -3.56
C LEU A 110 -6.84 -0.75 -3.96
N ASP A 111 -8.02 -1.12 -3.46
CA ASP A 111 -8.72 -2.35 -3.87
C ASP A 111 -9.45 -2.18 -5.22
N GLU A 112 -10.17 -3.22 -5.64
CA GLU A 112 -10.94 -3.22 -6.89
C GLU A 112 -12.06 -2.16 -6.93
N ASN A 113 -12.49 -1.69 -5.74
CA ASN A 113 -13.51 -0.67 -5.56
C ASN A 113 -12.92 0.72 -5.34
N SER A 114 -11.61 0.89 -5.54
CA SER A 114 -10.90 2.16 -5.31
C SER A 114 -10.87 2.61 -3.84
N ASN A 115 -11.06 1.70 -2.90
CA ASN A 115 -10.96 2.00 -1.47
C ASN A 115 -9.54 1.75 -0.96
N PRO A 116 -9.02 2.60 -0.06
CA PRO A 116 -7.71 2.39 0.56
C PRO A 116 -7.70 1.14 1.44
N THR A 117 -6.72 0.27 1.19
CA THR A 117 -6.48 -0.92 2.01
C THR A 117 -5.43 -0.63 3.08
N LYS A 118 -5.18 -1.61 3.95
CA LYS A 118 -4.09 -1.56 4.94
C LYS A 118 -2.72 -1.96 4.36
N SER A 119 -2.68 -2.32 3.07
CA SER A 119 -1.46 -2.70 2.37
C SER A 119 -0.72 -1.46 1.85
N TRP A 120 0.60 -1.43 1.98
CA TRP A 120 1.43 -0.33 1.51
C TRP A 120 2.15 -0.67 0.21
N SER A 121 2.47 0.35 -0.58
CA SER A 121 3.36 0.21 -1.73
C SER A 121 4.07 1.54 -2.03
N ARG A 122 5.30 1.45 -2.54
CA ARG A 122 6.11 2.60 -2.99
C ARG A 122 6.03 2.82 -4.51
N GLY A 123 5.95 1.74 -5.29
CA GLY A 123 6.06 1.77 -6.76
C GLY A 123 4.75 2.06 -7.52
N SER A 124 4.88 2.61 -8.73
CA SER A 124 3.76 2.97 -9.64
C SER A 124 2.95 1.80 -10.19
N GLN A 125 3.33 0.56 -9.87
CA GLN A 125 2.65 -0.64 -10.37
C GLN A 125 1.25 -0.84 -9.79
N LYS A 126 0.96 -0.25 -8.63
CA LYS A 126 -0.34 -0.33 -7.97
C LYS A 126 -0.92 1.06 -7.78
N LEU A 127 -2.23 1.20 -7.93
CA LEU A 127 -2.91 2.44 -7.58
C LEU A 127 -2.87 2.63 -6.06
N ARG A 128 -2.61 3.87 -5.62
CA ARG A 128 -2.38 4.20 -4.21
C ARG A 128 -3.16 5.44 -3.78
N ALA A 129 -3.75 5.38 -2.59
CA ALA A 129 -4.16 6.57 -1.86
C ALA A 129 -2.94 7.24 -1.21
N LYS A 130 -2.80 8.53 -1.48
CA LYS A 130 -1.79 9.41 -0.90
C LYS A 130 -2.49 10.53 -0.14
N GLY A 131 -1.80 11.09 0.85
CA GLY A 131 -2.33 12.21 1.65
C GLY A 131 -1.39 12.55 2.79
N GLY A 132 -1.52 13.77 3.33
CA GLY A 132 -0.61 14.26 4.36
C GLY A 132 -0.57 13.43 5.63
N TRP A 133 -1.65 12.72 5.98
CA TRP A 133 -1.65 11.79 7.13
C TRP A 133 -0.94 10.46 6.79
N VAL A 134 -1.11 9.92 5.58
CA VAL A 134 -0.44 8.69 5.11
C VAL A 134 1.06 8.90 5.14
N THR A 135 1.53 10.02 4.58
CA THR A 135 2.94 10.39 4.57
C THR A 135 3.47 10.58 6.00
N ARG A 136 2.75 11.27 6.87
CA ARG A 136 3.15 11.44 8.29
C ARG A 136 3.24 10.12 9.04
N LEU A 137 2.32 9.18 8.79
CA LEU A 137 2.35 7.86 9.41
C LEU A 137 3.56 7.03 8.93
N ALA A 138 3.86 7.09 7.62
CA ALA A 138 5.03 6.44 7.06
C ALA A 138 6.34 7.04 7.60
N GLN A 139 6.46 8.37 7.61
CA GLN A 139 7.62 9.08 8.17
C GLN A 139 7.80 8.81 9.66
N GLY A 140 6.73 8.88 10.45
CA GLY A 140 6.77 8.57 11.87
C GLY A 140 7.23 7.14 12.13
N THR A 141 6.65 6.17 11.41
CA THR A 141 7.08 4.76 11.51
C THR A 141 8.54 4.56 11.10
N CYS A 142 9.00 5.23 10.03
CA CYS A 142 10.39 5.13 9.59
C CYS A 142 11.35 5.72 10.63
N SER A 143 10.99 6.87 11.20
CA SER A 143 11.75 7.49 12.27
C SER A 143 11.81 6.61 13.53
N ASP A 144 10.71 5.98 13.92
CA ASP A 144 10.68 5.04 15.03
C ASP A 144 11.69 3.89 14.76
N ILE A 145 11.63 3.30 13.55
CA ILE A 145 12.52 2.20 13.15
C ILE A 145 13.99 2.63 13.13
N SER A 146 14.32 3.76 12.49
CA SER A 146 15.71 4.22 12.40
C SER A 146 16.25 4.52 13.79
N ASN A 147 15.52 5.25 14.63
CA ASN A 147 16.03 5.65 15.94
C ASN A 147 16.27 4.47 16.89
N GLU A 148 15.42 3.45 16.87
CA GLU A 148 15.51 2.31 17.80
C GLU A 148 16.36 1.16 17.26
N TYR A 149 16.44 1.00 15.93
CA TYR A 149 17.06 -0.17 15.28
C TYR A 149 18.20 0.18 14.30
N GLU A 150 18.73 1.40 14.29
CA GLU A 150 19.85 1.78 13.42
C GLU A 150 21.04 0.82 13.54
N GLU A 151 21.59 0.64 14.74
CA GLU A 151 22.75 -0.23 14.98
C GLU A 151 22.48 -1.68 14.54
N TYR A 152 21.26 -2.17 14.80
CA TYR A 152 20.84 -3.51 14.39
C TYR A 152 20.75 -3.63 12.86
N LEU A 153 20.18 -2.63 12.18
CA LEU A 153 20.05 -2.59 10.72
C LEU A 153 21.42 -2.49 10.05
N VAL A 154 22.34 -1.68 10.57
CA VAL A 154 23.73 -1.58 10.12
C VAL A 154 24.43 -2.94 10.17
N ASP A 155 24.26 -3.70 11.26
CA ASP A 155 24.89 -5.02 11.38
C ASP A 155 24.21 -6.11 10.52
N ARG A 156 22.87 -6.12 10.48
CA ARG A 156 22.10 -7.26 9.96
C ARG A 156 21.66 -7.09 8.52
N ALA A 157 21.28 -5.90 8.07
CA ALA A 157 20.75 -5.70 6.72
C ALA A 157 21.74 -6.13 5.61
N PRO A 158 23.05 -5.83 5.66
CA PRO A 158 24.01 -6.31 4.66
C PRO A 158 24.12 -7.84 4.61
N LYS A 159 23.80 -8.53 5.71
CA LYS A 159 23.88 -10.00 5.82
C LYS A 159 22.60 -10.70 5.34
N SER A 160 21.56 -9.95 5.00
CA SER A 160 20.27 -10.51 4.53
C SER A 160 20.35 -11.09 3.12
N CYS A 161 21.37 -10.75 2.35
CA CYS A 161 21.55 -11.20 0.97
C CYS A 161 22.80 -12.09 0.83
N TYR A 162 22.68 -13.17 0.06
CA TYR A 162 23.77 -14.08 -0.26
C TYR A 162 23.82 -14.39 -1.76
N ILE A 163 25.00 -14.75 -2.27
CA ILE A 163 25.16 -15.19 -3.67
C ILE A 163 24.81 -16.68 -3.72
N ASP A 164 23.74 -17.01 -4.43
CA ASP A 164 23.43 -18.39 -4.79
C ASP A 164 24.46 -18.86 -5.82
N GLN A 165 25.36 -19.76 -5.42
CA GLN A 165 26.46 -20.24 -6.27
C GLN A 165 25.96 -21.03 -7.49
N GLU A 166 24.77 -21.66 -7.40
CA GLU A 166 24.21 -22.45 -8.50
C GLU A 166 23.61 -21.53 -9.56
N LYS A 167 22.96 -20.44 -9.14
CA LYS A 167 22.26 -19.51 -10.04
C LYS A 167 23.10 -18.29 -10.42
N GLN A 168 24.25 -18.11 -9.78
CA GLN A 168 25.04 -16.87 -9.82
C GLN A 168 24.18 -15.61 -9.57
N MET A 169 23.14 -15.75 -8.75
CA MET A 169 22.17 -14.69 -8.48
C MET A 169 22.17 -14.34 -7.00
N LYS A 170 22.23 -13.04 -6.67
CA LYS A 170 22.13 -12.58 -5.29
C LYS A 170 20.68 -12.74 -4.83
N THR A 171 20.45 -13.61 -3.84
CA THR A 171 19.14 -13.88 -3.23
C THR A 171 19.10 -13.20 -1.88
N CYS A 172 18.02 -12.48 -1.58
CA CYS A 172 17.82 -11.78 -0.32
C CYS A 172 16.72 -12.44 0.49
N ASN A 173 16.99 -12.69 1.76
CA ASN A 173 16.02 -13.13 2.75
C ASN A 173 15.87 -12.04 3.82
N THR A 174 14.88 -11.17 3.64
CA THR A 174 14.56 -10.06 4.55
C THR A 174 13.65 -10.50 5.71
N ALA A 175 13.07 -11.69 5.65
CA ALA A 175 12.10 -12.16 6.64
C ALA A 175 12.63 -12.14 8.09
N PRO A 176 13.89 -12.53 8.38
CA PRO A 176 14.42 -12.47 9.74
C PRO A 176 14.48 -11.03 10.31
N ILE A 177 14.90 -10.06 9.49
CA ILE A 177 15.02 -8.66 9.92
C ILE A 177 13.64 -8.05 10.12
N VAL A 178 12.72 -8.33 9.20
CA VAL A 178 11.31 -7.92 9.32
C VAL A 178 10.69 -8.51 10.59
N TYR A 179 10.94 -9.79 10.88
CA TYR A 179 10.43 -10.42 12.10
C TYR A 179 11.02 -9.77 13.36
N ASP A 180 12.34 -9.61 13.42
CA ASP A 180 13.02 -9.06 14.59
C ASP A 180 12.57 -7.62 14.91
N ILE A 181 12.36 -6.78 13.89
CA ILE A 181 11.96 -5.38 14.05
C ILE A 181 10.44 -5.25 14.21
N CYS A 182 9.66 -5.72 13.22
CA CYS A 182 8.23 -5.41 13.13
C CYS A 182 7.35 -6.34 13.99
N VAL A 183 7.77 -7.58 14.23
CA VAL A 183 7.00 -8.56 15.04
C VAL A 183 7.50 -8.61 16.47
N LYS A 184 8.81 -8.80 16.68
CA LYS A 184 9.38 -8.95 18.03
C LYS A 184 9.65 -7.62 18.71
N GLY A 185 10.21 -6.67 17.97
CA GLY A 185 10.60 -5.36 18.47
C GLY A 185 9.40 -4.48 18.80
N PHE A 186 8.83 -3.87 17.77
CA PHE A 186 7.68 -2.97 17.91
C PHE A 186 6.36 -3.67 18.19
N LYS A 187 6.27 -4.98 17.90
CA LYS A 187 5.03 -5.78 18.03
C LYS A 187 3.85 -5.27 17.20
N TRP A 188 4.09 -4.43 16.20
CA TRP A 188 3.02 -3.97 15.31
C TRP A 188 2.43 -5.11 14.48
N CYS A 189 3.25 -6.11 14.14
CA CYS A 189 2.81 -7.27 13.37
C CYS A 189 2.41 -8.48 14.22
N SER A 190 2.33 -8.36 15.55
CA SER A 190 1.88 -9.46 16.41
C SER A 190 0.35 -9.53 16.44
N THR A 191 -0.20 -10.75 16.38
CA THR A 191 -1.63 -11.03 16.53
C THR A 191 -2.03 -11.24 18.00
N ASP A 192 -1.08 -11.20 18.93
CA ASP A 192 -1.34 -11.49 20.34
C ASP A 192 -2.05 -10.31 21.01
N GLU A 193 -3.36 -10.21 20.78
CA GLU A 193 -4.29 -9.62 21.74
C GLU A 193 -4.44 -10.60 22.90
N THR A 194 -3.50 -10.54 23.85
CA THR A 194 -3.83 -10.90 25.23
C THR A 194 -4.19 -9.62 25.96
N ASP A 195 -5.40 -9.13 25.69
CA ASP A 195 -6.15 -8.25 26.61
C ASP A 195 -6.66 -9.07 27.81
N GLU A 196 -5.80 -9.89 28.41
CA GLU A 196 -6.06 -10.50 29.71
C GLU A 196 -5.31 -9.68 30.76
N ASN A 197 -6.06 -8.87 31.52
CA ASN A 197 -5.65 -8.06 32.68
C ASN A 197 -5.11 -6.64 32.44
N SER A 198 -5.95 -5.76 31.92
CA SER A 198 -5.97 -4.37 32.41
C SER A 198 -7.17 -4.22 33.34
N THR A 199 -6.91 -4.35 34.64
CA THR A 199 -7.87 -4.15 35.74
C THR A 199 -8.15 -2.67 35.96
#